data_AF-A0A7C1HW56-F1
#
_entry.id   AF-A0A7C1HW56-F1
#
_cell.length_a   1.000
_cell.length_b   1.000
_cell.length_c   1.000
_cell.angle_alpha   90.00
_cell.angle_beta   90.00
_cell.angle_gamma   90.00
#
_symmetry.space_group_name_H-M   'P 1'
#
loop_
_entity.id
_entity.type
_entity.pdbx_description
1 polymer ?
#
loop_
_entity_poly.entity_id
_entity_poly.type
_entity_poly.pdbx_seq_one_letter_code
_entity_poly.pdbx_strand_id
1 'polypeptide(L)' 'LNRVGELVSKGKVVKVTEPMNDKTRVVHVEVPRPLVMEIRTIRVVK' A
#
# COMPACT_ATOMS: atom_id res chain seq x y z
N LEU A 1 5.68 -5.34 -0.12
CA LEU A 1 7.05 -5.84 0.08
C LEU A 1 7.13 -6.49 1.46
N ASN A 2 7.90 -7.56 1.59
CA ASN A 2 8.22 -8.16 2.90
C ASN A 2 9.29 -7.32 3.63
N ARG A 3 9.71 -7.79 4.81
CA ARG A 3 10.73 -7.14 5.63
C ARG A 3 12.09 -6.98 4.93
N VAL A 4 12.41 -7.84 3.96
CA VAL A 4 13.68 -7.83 3.22
C VAL A 4 13.58 -7.01 1.92
N GLY A 5 12.40 -6.47 1.60
CA GLY A 5 12.16 -5.65 0.41
C GLY A 5 11.71 -6.43 -0.83
N GLU A 6 11.41 -7.72 -0.69
CA GLU A 6 10.96 -8.54 -1.82
C GLU A 6 9.47 -8.37 -2.10
N LEU A 7 9.07 -8.60 -3.35
CA LEU A 7 7.69 -8.48 -3.80
C LEU A 7 6.85 -9.68 -3.33
N VAL A 8 6.02 -9.47 -2.31
CA VAL A 8 5.08 -10.47 -1.79
C VAL A 8 3.79 -10.54 -2.61
N SER A 9 3.26 -9.38 -3.05
CA SER A 9 2.02 -9.31 -3.80
C SER A 9 1.96 -8.03 -4.64
N LYS A 10 1.19 -8.06 -5.72
CA LYS A 10 0.75 -6.88 -6.47
C LYS A 10 -0.72 -6.63 -6.13
N GLY A 11 -1.06 -5.36 -5.91
CA GLY A 11 -2.41 -4.92 -5.61
C GLY A 11 -2.75 -3.66 -6.39
N LYS A 12 -4.02 -3.26 -6.35
CA LYS A 12 -4.50 -2.05 -7.00
C LYS A 12 -4.69 -0.94 -5.97
N VAL A 13 -4.39 0.30 -6.37
CA VAL A 13 -4.78 1.49 -5.61
C VAL A 13 -6.27 1.73 -5.86
N VAL A 14 -7.07 1.66 -4.80
CA VAL A 14 -8.52 1.84 -4.85
C VAL A 14 -8.89 3.31 -4.77
N LYS A 15 -8.20 4.05 -3.90
CA LYS A 15 -8.50 5.45 -3.64
C LYS A 15 -7.26 6.18 -3.14
N VAL A 16 -7.12 7.43 -3.55
CA VAL A 16 -6.17 8.38 -2.97
C VAL A 16 -6.98 9.52 -2.38
N THR A 17 -6.79 9.80 -1.09
CA THR A 17 -7.45 10.90 -0.38
C THR A 17 -6.40 11.85 0.15
N GLU A 18 -6.58 13.15 -0.05
CA GLU A 18 -5.74 14.20 0.53
C GLU A 18 -6.54 14.88 1.66
N PRO A 19 -6.10 14.82 2.93
CA PRO A 19 -6.72 15.56 4.02
C PRO A 19 -6.60 17.07 3.81
N MET A 20 -7.64 17.82 4.21
CA MET A 20 -7.79 19.24 3.87
C MET A 20 -6.67 20.15 4.40
N ASN A 21 -5.97 19.76 5.47
CA ASN A 21 -5.01 20.59 6.19
C ASN A 21 -3.57 20.06 6.14
N ASP A 22 -3.32 18.92 5.50
CA ASP A 22 -1.98 18.33 5.43
C ASP A 22 -1.74 17.83 4.02
N LYS A 23 -0.53 18.08 3.48
CA LYS A 23 -0.14 17.64 2.13
C LYS A 23 0.09 16.11 2.06
N THR A 24 -0.35 15.37 3.08
CA THR A 24 -0.26 13.92 3.14
C THR A 24 -1.26 13.28 2.18
N ARG A 25 -0.85 12.20 1.54
CA ARG A 25 -1.70 11.38 0.66
C ARG A 25 -2.02 10.08 1.37
N VAL A 26 -3.29 9.87 1.67
CA VAL A 26 -3.81 8.60 2.18
C VAL A 26 -4.16 7.70 1.01
N VAL A 27 -3.42 6.61 0.84
CA VAL A 27 -3.61 5.65 -0.26
C VAL A 27 -4.29 4.40 0.28
N HIS A 28 -5.46 4.08 -0.27
CA HIS A 28 -6.16 2.83 -0.01
C HIS A 28 -5.76 1.81 -1.06
N VAL A 29 -5.30 0.64 -0.63
CA VAL A 29 -4.85 -0.43 -1.51
C VAL A 29 -5.59 -1.73 -1.24
N GLU A 30 -5.83 -2.50 -2.29
CA GLU A 30 -6.31 -3.87 -2.18
C GLU A 30 -5.16 -4.82 -1.85
N VAL A 31 -5.37 -5.64 -0.81
CA VAL A 31 -4.39 -6.62 -0.33
C VAL A 31 -5.10 -7.96 -0.09
N PRO A 32 -4.52 -9.09 -0.56
CA PRO A 32 -5.04 -10.41 -0.22
C PRO A 32 -5.00 -10.63 1.29
N ARG A 33 -6.14 -11.01 1.89
CA ARG A 33 -6.29 -11.29 3.33
C ARG A 33 -5.17 -12.14 3.96
N PRO A 34 -4.73 -13.26 3.35
CA PRO A 34 -3.68 -14.09 3.97
C PRO A 34 -2.33 -13.37 4.07
N LEU A 35 -2.07 -12.38 3.21
CA LEU A 35 -0.77 -11.69 3.10
C LEU A 35 -0.73 -10.37 3.88
N VAL A 36 -1.82 -10.00 4.58
CA VAL A 36 -1.92 -8.74 5.32
C VAL A 36 -0.81 -8.62 6.38
N MET A 37 -0.46 -9.72 7.05
CA MET A 37 0.58 -9.74 8.09
C MET A 37 2.01 -9.77 7.53
N GLU A 38 2.16 -10.15 6.26
CA GLU A 38 3.46 -10.28 5.58
C GLU A 38 3.88 -8.98 4.88
N ILE A 39 2.91 -8.18 4.44
CA ILE A 39 3.16 -6.91 3.79
C ILE A 39 3.58 -5.87 4.83
N ARG A 40 4.84 -5.42 4.72
CA ARG A 40 5.41 -4.40 5.60
C ARG A 40 5.52 -3.03 4.94
N THR A 41 5.73 -3.02 3.62
CA THR A 41 5.91 -1.78 2.86
C THR A 41 5.18 -1.85 1.53
N ILE A 42 4.54 -0.77 1.11
CA ILE A 42 3.87 -0.64 -0.18
C ILE A 42 4.71 0.25 -1.08
N ARG A 43 5.22 -0.31 -2.19
CA ARG A 43 5.88 0.48 -3.24
C ARG A 43 4.84 0.83 -4.30
N VAL A 44 4.45 2.10 -4.36
CA VAL A 44 3.59 2.62 -5.42
C VAL A 44 4.46 2.86 -6.66
N VAL A 45 4.11 2.21 -7.76
CA VAL A 45 4.76 2.38 -9.07
C VAL A 45 3.77 3.10 -10.01
N LYS A 46 4.30 3.94 -10.89
CA LYS A 46 3.53 4.67 -11.91
C LYS A 46 3.20 3.79 -13.09
#